data_AF-A0AAU4VWB6-F1
#
_entry.id   AF-A0AAU4VWB6-F1
#
_cell.length_a   1.000
_cell.length_b   1.000
_cell.length_c   1.000
_cell.angle_alpha   90.00
_cell.angle_beta   90.00
_cell.angle_gamma   90.00
#
_symmetry.space_group_name_H-M   'P 1'
#
loop_
_entity.id
_entity.type
_entity.pdbx_description
1 polymer ?
#
loop_
_entity_poly.entity_id
_entity_poly.type
_entity_poly.pdbx_seq_one_letter_code
_entity_poly.pdbx_strand_id
1 'polypeptide(L)'
;MTQPTPVRCPAIEHPDLPLADPAGLDPLLARLASGQDVAADETFPIGTLRADGRVDLCKQGLGPAGAARVVAVAAVSVHARHLLLGTNSIGDQGARTLADALTGGHALHTLYLGCNRIGPDGVAALAGALADDTDVKALWLKRNPVLEDGARTLAALLRRNRTLRTLDLVNTGIGIEGVRLLLDALRSRETPLERLFLGGNGLTAEAAPLLAALIQETGVRELYLPANHLGDEGTAILAAAAAADPARPVRLGLSGNGIGPAGARSLADALGGIEALDLGRAMSERSLGSTGNDTGDEGAYALAAALPGSPLRRLELRHTGLTGRGAKCLLAAVPQDSPLEYVGLGPGLPRKVKRSFTTRLRPARPAHPDLGAITSVYR
;
A
#
# COMPACT_ATOMS: atom_id res chain seq x y z
N MET A 1 4.83 -5.13 -28.43
CA MET A 1 5.44 -4.94 -27.10
C MET A 1 4.91 -3.65 -26.52
N THR A 2 4.04 -3.72 -25.52
CA THR A 2 3.62 -2.56 -24.73
C THR A 2 4.85 -2.02 -23.97
N GLN A 3 5.08 -0.71 -23.97
CA GLN A 3 6.17 -0.13 -23.20
C GLN A 3 5.97 -0.41 -21.70
N PRO A 4 7.03 -0.72 -20.94
CA PRO A 4 6.91 -0.92 -19.50
C PRO A 4 6.35 0.34 -18.83
N THR A 5 5.49 0.14 -17.83
CA THR A 5 4.90 1.27 -17.08
C THR A 5 6.03 2.05 -16.40
N PRO A 6 6.13 3.37 -16.62
CA PRO A 6 7.23 4.15 -16.08
C PRO A 6 7.13 4.23 -14.56
N VAL A 7 8.27 4.13 -13.88
CA VAL A 7 8.40 4.44 -12.45
C VAL A 7 8.37 5.96 -12.31
N ARG A 8 7.29 6.50 -11.76
CA ARG A 8 7.08 7.93 -11.55
C ARG A 8 7.54 8.28 -10.14
N CYS A 9 8.46 9.21 -9.98
CA CYS A 9 8.87 9.73 -8.67
C CYS A 9 9.37 11.16 -8.84
N PRO A 10 8.93 12.18 -8.07
CA PRO A 10 9.40 13.54 -8.29
C PRO A 10 10.90 13.66 -8.04
N ALA A 11 11.47 12.81 -7.18
CA ALA A 11 12.91 12.71 -7.07
C ALA A 11 13.54 12.30 -8.42
N ILE A 12 13.02 11.30 -9.13
CA ILE A 12 13.55 10.89 -10.45
C ILE A 12 13.34 11.99 -11.49
N GLU A 13 12.16 12.62 -11.49
CA GLU A 13 11.77 13.63 -12.50
C GLU A 13 12.49 14.98 -12.29
N HIS A 14 12.91 15.28 -11.07
CA HIS A 14 13.63 16.50 -10.71
C HIS A 14 14.92 16.14 -9.95
N PRO A 15 15.97 15.67 -10.66
CA PRO A 15 17.21 15.21 -10.04
C PRO A 15 17.93 16.31 -9.24
N ASP A 16 17.83 17.55 -9.72
CA ASP A 16 18.65 18.71 -9.33
C ASP A 16 18.03 19.58 -8.22
N LEU A 17 16.93 19.13 -7.59
CA LEU A 17 16.37 19.85 -6.46
C LEU A 17 17.43 19.98 -5.34
N PRO A 18 17.66 21.19 -4.81
CA PRO A 18 18.68 21.41 -3.80
C PRO A 18 18.36 20.62 -2.53
N LEU A 19 19.39 20.01 -1.96
CA LEU A 19 19.28 19.33 -0.68
C LEU A 19 19.21 20.36 0.46
N ALA A 20 18.55 19.98 1.55
CA ALA A 20 18.56 20.79 2.75
C ALA A 20 19.96 20.83 3.37
N ASP A 21 20.27 21.93 4.07
CA ASP A 21 21.50 22.03 4.85
C ASP A 21 21.48 20.95 5.95
N PRO A 22 22.45 20.00 5.96
CA PRO A 22 22.50 18.96 6.96
C PRO A 22 22.51 19.48 8.40
N ALA A 23 23.04 20.68 8.67
CA ALA A 23 23.08 21.25 10.02
C ALA A 23 21.68 21.43 10.64
N GLY A 24 20.65 21.59 9.80
CA GLY A 24 19.25 21.67 10.26
C GLY A 24 18.74 20.40 10.96
N LEU A 25 19.43 19.27 10.81
CA LEU A 25 19.12 18.01 11.50
C LEU A 25 19.59 18.00 12.95
N ASP A 26 20.60 18.79 13.32
CA ASP A 26 21.30 18.68 14.60
C ASP A 26 20.35 18.70 15.82
N PRO A 27 19.32 19.57 15.89
CA PRO A 27 18.37 19.56 16.99
C PRO A 27 17.57 18.25 17.11
N LEU A 28 17.12 17.68 15.98
CA LEU A 28 16.40 16.41 15.96
C LEU A 28 17.31 15.25 16.36
N LEU A 29 18.56 15.24 15.87
CA LEU A 29 19.52 14.18 16.20
C LEU A 29 19.87 14.20 17.69
N ALA A 30 20.10 15.39 18.27
CA ALA A 30 20.30 15.54 19.70
C ALA A 30 19.08 15.06 20.50
N ARG A 31 17.87 15.35 20.01
CA ARG A 31 16.63 14.86 20.64
C ARG A 31 16.53 13.34 20.61
N LEU A 32 16.79 12.72 19.46
CA LEU A 32 16.73 11.26 19.30
C LEU A 32 17.76 10.52 20.16
N ALA A 33 18.91 11.16 20.42
CA ALA A 33 19.94 10.63 21.30
C ALA A 33 19.64 10.82 22.80
N SER A 34 18.70 11.70 23.16
CA SER A 34 18.34 11.93 24.56
C SER A 34 17.47 10.80 25.13
N GLY A 35 17.58 10.55 26.44
CA GLY A 35 16.73 9.59 27.14
C GLY A 35 15.38 10.15 27.62
N GLN A 36 15.03 11.39 27.27
CA GLN A 36 13.79 12.02 27.71
C GLN A 36 12.58 11.51 26.95
N ASP A 37 11.49 11.20 27.64
CA ASP A 37 10.25 10.71 27.02
C ASP A 37 9.66 11.72 26.02
N VAL A 38 9.05 11.24 24.94
CA VAL A 38 8.36 12.04 23.92
C VAL A 38 6.87 12.08 24.24
N ALA A 39 6.43 13.06 25.04
CA ALA A 39 5.04 13.17 25.48
C ALA A 39 4.08 13.73 24.40
N ALA A 40 4.60 14.45 23.41
CA ALA A 40 3.84 15.08 22.34
C ALA A 40 4.67 15.15 21.05
N ASP A 41 4.02 15.47 19.92
CA ASP A 41 4.73 15.67 18.65
C ASP A 41 5.66 16.90 18.75
N GLU A 42 6.93 16.73 18.41
CA GLU A 42 8.00 17.73 18.45
C GLU A 42 8.52 18.00 17.02
N THR A 43 8.37 19.24 16.54
CA THR A 43 8.82 19.64 15.20
C THR A 43 10.13 20.41 15.26
N PHE A 44 11.06 20.04 14.39
CA PHE A 44 12.40 20.61 14.27
C PHE A 44 12.55 21.35 12.94
N PRO A 45 13.66 22.10 12.72
CA PRO A 45 13.93 22.72 11.42
C PRO A 45 13.87 21.71 10.26
N ILE A 46 14.35 20.48 10.50
CA ILE A 46 14.24 19.36 9.60
C ILE A 46 13.63 18.17 10.34
N GLY A 47 12.40 17.82 9.97
CA GLY A 47 11.69 16.66 10.49
C GLY A 47 10.87 16.87 11.77
N THR A 48 10.07 15.86 12.10
CA THR A 48 9.19 15.83 13.28
C THR A 48 9.35 14.48 13.99
N LEU A 49 9.58 14.51 15.31
CA LEU A 49 9.51 13.33 16.18
C LEU A 49 8.12 13.27 16.80
N ARG A 50 7.41 12.15 16.62
CA ARG A 50 6.05 11.99 17.11
C ARG A 50 6.01 11.16 18.38
N ALA A 51 4.99 11.39 19.21
CA ALA A 51 4.80 10.67 20.46
C ALA A 51 4.63 9.15 20.29
N ASP A 52 4.25 8.69 19.09
CA ASP A 52 4.16 7.27 18.74
C ASP A 52 5.45 6.68 18.15
N GLY A 53 6.57 7.40 18.26
CA GLY A 53 7.89 6.96 17.81
C GLY A 53 8.13 7.09 16.31
N ARG A 54 7.28 7.84 15.58
CA ARG A 54 7.58 8.21 14.20
C ARG A 54 8.64 9.31 14.14
N VAL A 55 9.70 9.04 13.39
CA VAL A 55 10.66 10.05 12.92
C VAL A 55 10.26 10.39 11.49
N ASP A 56 9.43 11.44 11.35
CA ASP A 56 8.93 11.89 10.06
C ASP A 56 9.87 12.91 9.44
N LEU A 57 10.52 12.50 8.36
CA LEU A 57 11.46 13.28 7.58
C LEU A 57 11.05 13.24 6.10
N CYS A 58 9.77 13.03 5.78
CA CYS A 58 9.35 13.03 4.38
C CYS A 58 9.54 14.41 3.75
N LYS A 59 10.01 14.45 2.49
CA LYS A 59 10.13 15.67 1.67
C LYS A 59 11.05 16.73 2.28
N GLN A 60 12.08 16.29 2.99
CA GLN A 60 13.04 17.18 3.65
C GLN A 60 14.32 17.39 2.83
N GLY A 61 14.43 16.81 1.63
CA GLY A 61 15.59 16.98 0.76
C GLY A 61 16.89 16.50 1.39
N LEU A 62 16.86 15.38 2.12
CA LEU A 62 18.03 14.91 2.89
C LEU A 62 19.22 14.46 2.02
N GLY A 63 18.92 13.83 0.87
CA GLY A 63 19.92 13.12 0.08
C GLY A 63 20.61 11.98 0.86
N PRO A 64 21.64 11.35 0.27
CA PRO A 64 22.35 10.24 0.90
C PRO A 64 23.08 10.65 2.19
N ALA A 65 23.68 11.85 2.23
CA ALA A 65 24.44 12.32 3.39
C ALA A 65 23.53 12.64 4.59
N GLY A 66 22.41 13.34 4.38
CA GLY A 66 21.44 13.61 5.45
C GLY A 66 20.80 12.32 5.98
N ALA A 67 20.47 11.39 5.08
CA ALA A 67 19.95 10.08 5.46
C ALA A 67 20.94 9.30 6.34
N ALA A 68 22.23 9.29 6.00
CA ALA A 68 23.26 8.64 6.79
C ALA A 68 23.31 9.16 8.25
N ARG A 69 23.25 10.49 8.43
CA ARG A 69 23.25 11.11 9.76
C ARG A 69 22.03 10.70 10.59
N VAL A 70 20.85 10.73 9.98
CA VAL A 70 19.59 10.35 10.66
C VAL A 70 19.60 8.90 11.04
N VAL A 71 19.92 8.02 10.09
CA VAL A 71 19.86 6.57 10.27
C VAL A 71 20.77 6.12 11.41
N ALA A 72 21.99 6.66 11.48
CA ALA A 72 22.95 6.29 12.52
C ALA A 72 22.43 6.55 13.94
N VAL A 73 21.64 7.61 14.14
CA VAL A 73 21.04 7.94 15.44
C VAL A 73 19.71 7.23 15.64
N ALA A 74 18.86 7.16 14.61
CA ALA A 74 17.54 6.57 14.69
C ALA A 74 17.59 5.06 14.97
N ALA A 75 18.54 4.33 14.40
CA ALA A 75 18.65 2.88 14.58
C ALA A 75 18.92 2.47 16.05
N VAL A 76 19.58 3.34 16.82
CA VAL A 76 19.93 3.09 18.24
C VAL A 76 19.07 3.92 19.21
N SER A 77 18.14 4.72 18.71
CA SER A 77 17.28 5.56 19.53
C SER A 77 16.19 4.73 20.20
N VAL A 78 15.95 4.98 21.49
CA VAL A 78 14.83 4.37 22.23
C VAL A 78 13.46 4.89 21.77
N HIS A 79 13.45 6.03 21.09
CA HIS A 79 12.22 6.71 20.62
C HIS A 79 11.81 6.28 19.23
N ALA A 80 12.76 5.91 18.35
CA ALA A 80 12.47 5.67 16.96
C ALA A 80 11.90 4.26 16.72
N ARG A 81 10.64 4.20 16.29
CA ARG A 81 9.92 2.97 15.91
C ARG A 81 9.56 2.93 14.44
N HIS A 82 9.37 4.10 13.83
CA HIS A 82 8.93 4.22 12.45
C HIS A 82 9.75 5.30 11.77
N LEU A 83 10.56 4.92 10.78
CA LEU A 83 11.45 5.83 10.08
C LEU A 83 10.85 6.21 8.73
N LEU A 84 10.45 7.47 8.58
CA LEU A 84 9.73 7.99 7.42
C LEU A 84 10.64 8.89 6.61
N LEU A 85 11.25 8.34 5.55
CA LEU A 85 12.23 9.02 4.69
C LEU A 85 11.69 9.23 3.28
N GLY A 86 10.38 9.29 3.07
CA GLY A 86 9.80 9.38 1.73
C GLY A 86 10.17 10.67 0.99
N THR A 87 10.48 10.60 -0.30
CA THR A 87 10.79 11.77 -1.15
C THR A 87 12.00 12.57 -0.66
N ASN A 88 13.14 11.90 -0.48
CA ASN A 88 14.40 12.52 -0.04
C ASN A 88 15.60 12.29 -0.96
N SER A 89 15.41 11.62 -2.10
CA SER A 89 16.49 11.35 -3.06
C SER A 89 17.70 10.63 -2.44
N ILE A 90 17.48 9.72 -1.49
CA ILE A 90 18.58 9.07 -0.76
C ILE A 90 19.38 8.09 -1.64
N GLY A 91 18.76 7.58 -2.72
CA GLY A 91 19.36 6.65 -3.67
C GLY A 91 19.82 5.33 -3.05
N ASP A 92 20.53 4.54 -3.85
CA ASP A 92 21.09 3.25 -3.39
C ASP A 92 22.11 3.42 -2.28
N GLN A 93 22.84 4.55 -2.27
CA GLN A 93 23.80 4.84 -1.22
C GLN A 93 23.13 5.02 0.14
N GLY A 94 22.05 5.81 0.21
CA GLY A 94 21.29 5.96 1.46
C GLY A 94 20.59 4.66 1.87
N ALA A 95 20.13 3.85 0.93
CA ALA A 95 19.57 2.53 1.22
C ALA A 95 20.61 1.57 1.80
N ARG A 96 21.84 1.56 1.28
CA ARG A 96 22.98 0.82 1.86
C ARG A 96 23.30 1.29 3.27
N THR A 97 23.39 2.60 3.51
CA THR A 97 23.64 3.12 4.86
C THR A 97 22.53 2.74 5.84
N LEU A 98 21.27 2.71 5.39
CA LEU A 98 20.17 2.16 6.20
C LEU A 98 20.39 0.68 6.50
N ALA A 99 20.69 -0.13 5.50
CA ALA A 99 20.97 -1.55 5.69
C ALA A 99 22.10 -1.80 6.71
N ASP A 100 23.21 -1.07 6.59
CA ASP A 100 24.38 -1.20 7.48
C ASP A 100 24.07 -0.84 8.94
N ALA A 101 23.11 0.08 9.16
CA ALA A 101 22.71 0.49 10.50
C ALA A 101 21.65 -0.42 11.14
N LEU A 102 20.96 -1.25 10.34
CA LEU A 102 20.01 -2.25 10.82
C LEU A 102 20.75 -3.47 11.39
N THR A 103 21.51 -3.23 12.45
CA THR A 103 22.17 -4.26 13.25
C THR A 103 21.23 -4.76 14.35
N GLY A 104 21.46 -5.97 14.87
CA GLY A 104 20.59 -6.57 15.88
C GLY A 104 20.40 -5.67 17.12
N GLY A 105 19.17 -5.59 17.61
CA GLY A 105 18.81 -4.79 18.80
C GLY A 105 18.23 -3.40 18.49
N HIS A 106 18.03 -3.05 17.22
CA HIS A 106 17.29 -1.83 16.86
C HIS A 106 15.80 -1.93 17.18
N ALA A 107 15.14 -0.78 17.31
CA ALA A 107 13.72 -0.67 17.67
C ALA A 107 12.77 -0.39 16.49
N LEU A 108 13.28 -0.40 15.25
CA LEU A 108 12.55 0.00 14.07
C LEU A 108 11.58 -1.08 13.58
N HIS A 109 10.30 -0.74 13.50
CA HIS A 109 9.23 -1.62 13.02
C HIS A 109 8.74 -1.25 11.61
N THR A 110 8.99 -0.03 11.15
CA THR A 110 8.53 0.46 9.84
C THR A 110 9.59 1.29 9.16
N LEU A 111 9.88 0.94 7.91
CA LEU A 111 10.75 1.68 7.02
C LEU A 111 9.91 2.23 5.86
N TYR A 112 9.68 3.54 5.86
CA TYR A 112 8.96 4.21 4.78
C TYR A 112 9.92 4.95 3.86
N LEU A 113 10.25 4.31 2.73
CA LEU A 113 11.31 4.73 1.81
C LEU A 113 10.76 5.13 0.44
N GLY A 114 9.47 5.48 0.36
CA GLY A 114 8.80 5.76 -0.90
C GLY A 114 9.41 6.94 -1.67
N CYS A 115 9.60 6.77 -2.98
CA CYS A 115 10.12 7.77 -3.91
C CYS A 115 11.49 8.32 -3.50
N ASN A 116 12.52 7.47 -3.56
CA ASN A 116 13.87 7.81 -3.15
C ASN A 116 14.95 7.50 -4.18
N ARG A 117 14.56 7.09 -5.39
CA ARG A 117 15.47 6.61 -6.45
C ARG A 117 16.29 5.37 -6.01
N ILE A 118 15.71 4.50 -5.18
CA ILE A 118 16.35 3.25 -4.76
C ILE A 118 16.19 2.24 -5.89
N GLY A 119 17.29 1.93 -6.56
CA GLY A 119 17.40 0.91 -7.60
C GLY A 119 17.60 -0.50 -7.05
N PRO A 120 17.86 -1.48 -7.94
CA PRO A 120 18.06 -2.88 -7.55
C PRO A 120 19.19 -3.06 -6.52
N ASP A 121 20.28 -2.31 -6.61
CA ASP A 121 21.43 -2.42 -5.69
C ASP A 121 21.08 -1.98 -4.26
N GLY A 122 20.33 -0.87 -4.12
CA GLY A 122 19.86 -0.41 -2.83
C GLY A 122 18.82 -1.35 -2.23
N VAL A 123 17.92 -1.89 -3.08
CA VAL A 123 16.98 -2.94 -2.66
C VAL A 123 17.73 -4.19 -2.18
N ALA A 124 18.81 -4.57 -2.86
CA ALA A 124 19.60 -5.74 -2.48
C ALA A 124 20.27 -5.56 -1.11
N ALA A 125 20.82 -4.37 -0.83
CA ALA A 125 21.36 -4.06 0.48
C ALA A 125 20.31 -4.15 1.59
N LEU A 126 19.16 -3.50 1.41
CA LEU A 126 18.05 -3.57 2.36
C LEU A 126 17.57 -5.01 2.56
N ALA A 127 17.48 -5.78 1.48
CA ALA A 127 17.04 -7.16 1.53
C ALA A 127 18.01 -8.06 2.30
N GLY A 128 19.31 -7.82 2.16
CA GLY A 128 20.35 -8.51 2.91
C GLY A 128 20.22 -8.28 4.42
N ALA A 129 20.09 -7.02 4.83
CA ALA A 129 19.94 -6.66 6.25
C ALA A 129 18.64 -7.20 6.85
N LEU A 130 17.54 -7.15 6.10
CA LEU A 130 16.22 -7.55 6.59
C LEU A 130 15.96 -9.07 6.51
N ALA A 131 16.85 -9.86 5.89
CA ALA A 131 16.65 -11.29 5.71
C ALA A 131 16.53 -12.06 7.03
N ASP A 132 17.32 -11.67 8.04
CA ASP A 132 17.32 -12.26 9.38
C ASP A 132 16.83 -11.27 10.46
N ASP A 133 16.38 -10.09 10.05
CA ASP A 133 15.86 -9.08 10.96
C ASP A 133 14.56 -9.54 11.66
N THR A 134 14.46 -9.21 12.94
CA THR A 134 13.37 -9.63 13.82
C THR A 134 12.39 -8.51 14.19
N ASP A 135 12.67 -7.26 13.83
CA ASP A 135 11.90 -6.12 14.32
C ASP A 135 11.06 -5.44 13.24
N VAL A 136 11.55 -5.32 11.99
CA VAL A 136 10.85 -4.65 10.90
C VAL A 136 9.65 -5.48 10.43
N LYS A 137 8.47 -4.89 10.57
CA LYS A 137 7.18 -5.49 10.20
C LYS A 137 6.62 -4.93 8.90
N ALA A 138 7.07 -3.73 8.49
CA ALA A 138 6.57 -3.05 7.30
C ALA A 138 7.66 -2.33 6.51
N LEU A 139 7.77 -2.68 5.22
CA LEU A 139 8.70 -2.09 4.27
C LEU A 139 7.92 -1.43 3.13
N TRP A 140 8.16 -0.14 2.91
CA TRP A 140 7.45 0.64 1.90
C TRP A 140 8.41 1.21 0.87
N LEU A 141 8.36 0.66 -0.35
CA LEU A 141 9.28 0.99 -1.44
C LEU A 141 8.58 1.69 -2.62
N LYS A 142 7.32 2.11 -2.46
CA LYS A 142 6.56 2.71 -3.56
C LYS A 142 7.35 3.75 -4.34
N ARG A 143 7.19 3.77 -5.67
CA ARG A 143 7.82 4.76 -6.56
C ARG A 143 9.35 4.74 -6.51
N ASN A 144 9.95 3.59 -6.25
CA ASN A 144 11.38 3.33 -6.44
C ASN A 144 11.57 2.35 -7.60
N PRO A 145 12.63 2.47 -8.41
CA PRO A 145 12.91 1.55 -9.50
C PRO A 145 13.45 0.20 -8.98
N VAL A 146 12.58 -0.57 -8.31
CA VAL A 146 12.90 -1.93 -7.84
C VAL A 146 13.19 -2.83 -9.03
N LEU A 147 12.35 -2.76 -10.07
CA LEU A 147 12.45 -3.57 -11.29
C LEU A 147 12.45 -5.08 -11.00
N GLU A 148 12.70 -5.91 -12.02
CA GLU A 148 12.74 -7.36 -11.87
C GLU A 148 13.89 -7.82 -10.95
N ASP A 149 15.09 -7.24 -11.09
CA ASP A 149 16.26 -7.61 -10.28
C ASP A 149 16.07 -7.32 -8.79
N GLY A 150 15.45 -6.17 -8.46
CA GLY A 150 15.06 -5.89 -7.09
C GLY A 150 13.98 -6.85 -6.59
N ALA A 151 13.00 -7.22 -7.44
CA ALA A 151 11.97 -8.20 -7.07
C ALA A 151 12.56 -9.58 -6.77
N ARG A 152 13.56 -10.02 -7.55
CA ARG A 152 14.32 -11.27 -7.29
C ARG A 152 14.98 -11.25 -5.93
N THR A 153 15.54 -10.11 -5.55
CA THR A 153 16.21 -9.95 -4.27
C THR A 153 15.22 -9.88 -3.10
N LEU A 154 14.09 -9.19 -3.28
CA LEU A 154 12.99 -9.21 -2.31
C LEU A 154 12.41 -10.62 -2.12
N ALA A 155 12.29 -11.41 -3.18
CA ALA A 155 11.87 -12.81 -3.08
C ALA A 155 12.87 -13.64 -2.25
N ALA A 156 14.17 -13.38 -2.38
CA ALA A 156 15.18 -14.03 -1.53
C ALA A 156 15.06 -13.62 -0.05
N LEU A 157 14.80 -12.34 0.24
CA LEU A 157 14.46 -11.88 1.59
C LEU A 157 13.22 -12.60 2.13
N LEU A 158 12.15 -12.70 1.34
CA LEU A 158 10.87 -13.22 1.81
C LEU A 158 10.92 -14.71 2.16
N ARG A 159 11.85 -15.47 1.59
CA ARG A 159 12.08 -16.88 1.95
C ARG A 159 12.72 -17.06 3.33
N ARG A 160 13.47 -16.06 3.82
CA ARG A 160 14.22 -16.15 5.08
C ARG A 160 13.56 -15.38 6.21
N ASN A 161 13.13 -14.16 5.92
CA ASN A 161 12.54 -13.27 6.90
C ASN A 161 11.24 -13.87 7.46
N ARG A 162 10.96 -13.67 8.76
CA ARG A 162 9.75 -14.21 9.42
C ARG A 162 8.86 -13.13 10.03
N THR A 163 9.22 -11.86 9.88
CA THR A 163 8.66 -10.75 10.65
C THR A 163 7.91 -9.73 9.79
N LEU A 164 8.33 -9.58 8.53
CA LEU A 164 7.69 -8.71 7.57
C LEU A 164 6.27 -9.20 7.26
N ARG A 165 5.29 -8.33 7.49
CA ARG A 165 3.86 -8.56 7.19
C ARG A 165 3.25 -7.55 6.23
N THR A 166 3.98 -6.45 5.95
CA THR A 166 3.59 -5.42 4.97
C THR A 166 4.70 -5.20 3.96
N LEU A 167 4.34 -5.24 2.68
CA LEU A 167 5.24 -4.87 1.59
C LEU A 167 4.51 -3.98 0.58
N ASP A 168 5.00 -2.75 0.39
CA ASP A 168 4.52 -1.84 -0.65
C ASP A 168 5.51 -1.76 -1.82
N LEU A 169 5.03 -2.18 -3.00
CA LEU A 169 5.72 -2.15 -4.29
C LEU A 169 4.90 -1.37 -5.35
N VAL A 170 4.13 -0.37 -4.93
CA VAL A 170 3.34 0.48 -5.83
C VAL A 170 4.26 1.24 -6.78
N ASN A 171 4.03 1.10 -8.08
CA ASN A 171 4.75 1.76 -9.16
C ASN A 171 6.27 1.61 -9.02
N THR A 172 6.72 0.36 -9.01
CA THR A 172 8.13 0.00 -8.82
C THR A 172 8.74 -0.71 -10.03
N GLY A 173 7.94 -0.96 -11.07
CA GLY A 173 8.40 -1.58 -12.32
C GLY A 173 8.70 -3.08 -12.19
N ILE A 174 8.16 -3.74 -11.16
CA ILE A 174 8.42 -5.17 -10.88
C ILE A 174 7.91 -6.12 -11.97
N GLY A 175 6.92 -5.70 -12.78
CA GLY A 175 6.34 -6.51 -13.84
C GLY A 175 5.66 -7.79 -13.37
N ILE A 176 5.18 -8.60 -14.33
CA ILE A 176 4.52 -9.90 -14.07
C ILE A 176 5.53 -10.90 -13.50
N GLU A 177 6.74 -10.91 -14.05
CA GLU A 177 7.82 -11.79 -13.62
C GLU A 177 8.23 -11.53 -12.16
N GLY A 178 8.32 -10.27 -11.73
CA GLY A 178 8.53 -9.94 -10.33
C GLY A 178 7.40 -10.44 -9.43
N VAL A 179 6.13 -10.34 -9.85
CA VAL A 179 5.00 -10.90 -9.09
C VAL A 179 5.13 -12.42 -8.95
N ARG A 180 5.55 -13.12 -10.01
CA ARG A 180 5.79 -14.57 -9.98
C ARG A 180 6.88 -14.94 -8.97
N LEU A 181 8.00 -14.23 -8.97
CA LEU A 181 9.10 -14.46 -8.02
C LEU A 181 8.65 -14.25 -6.57
N LEU A 182 7.82 -13.22 -6.31
CA LEU A 182 7.24 -12.98 -4.99
C LEU A 182 6.31 -14.11 -4.57
N LEU A 183 5.41 -14.57 -5.46
CA LEU A 183 4.51 -15.70 -5.20
C LEU A 183 5.29 -16.96 -4.82
N ASP A 184 6.32 -17.31 -5.60
CA ASP A 184 7.13 -18.51 -5.34
C ASP A 184 7.84 -18.43 -3.98
N ALA A 185 8.31 -17.25 -3.56
CA ALA A 185 8.85 -17.06 -2.23
C ALA A 185 7.78 -17.23 -1.13
N LEU A 186 6.62 -16.61 -1.31
CA LEU A 186 5.55 -16.57 -0.31
C LEU A 186 4.89 -17.94 -0.05
N ARG A 187 4.85 -18.83 -1.05
CA ARG A 187 4.36 -20.23 -0.88
C ARG A 187 5.12 -21.03 0.17
N SER A 188 6.39 -20.70 0.39
CA SER A 188 7.29 -21.43 1.30
C SER A 188 7.47 -20.73 2.66
N ARG A 189 6.79 -19.61 2.88
CA ARG A 189 7.00 -18.76 4.06
C ARG A 189 6.15 -19.25 5.23
N GLU A 190 6.78 -19.52 6.37
CA GLU A 190 6.09 -19.97 7.59
C GLU A 190 5.14 -18.89 8.15
N THR A 191 5.56 -17.63 8.11
CA THR A 191 4.77 -16.50 8.62
C THR A 191 4.18 -15.68 7.46
N PRO A 192 2.86 -15.57 7.34
CA PRO A 192 2.18 -14.78 6.32
C PRO A 192 2.73 -13.37 6.09
N LEU A 193 2.99 -13.02 4.83
CA LEU A 193 2.93 -11.62 4.41
C LEU A 193 1.44 -11.27 4.25
N GLU A 194 0.90 -10.43 5.10
CA GLU A 194 -0.55 -10.18 5.15
C GLU A 194 -1.01 -9.12 4.14
N ARG A 195 -0.18 -8.10 3.91
CA ARG A 195 -0.55 -6.89 3.15
C ARG A 195 0.46 -6.62 2.04
N LEU A 196 -0.01 -6.67 0.80
CA LEU A 196 0.80 -6.51 -0.40
C LEU A 196 0.21 -5.44 -1.33
N PHE A 197 1.00 -4.42 -1.64
CA PHE A 197 0.61 -3.35 -2.55
C PHE A 197 1.38 -3.45 -3.86
N LEU A 198 0.67 -3.61 -4.97
CA LEU A 198 1.19 -3.83 -6.32
C LEU A 198 0.59 -2.85 -7.35
N GLY A 199 -0.02 -1.76 -6.89
CA GLY A 199 -0.65 -0.77 -7.78
C GLY A 199 0.33 -0.11 -8.75
N GLY A 200 -0.14 0.31 -9.93
CA GLY A 200 0.68 1.13 -10.84
C GLY A 200 1.88 0.41 -11.47
N ASN A 201 1.84 -0.91 -11.60
CA ASN A 201 2.92 -1.73 -12.18
C ASN A 201 2.60 -2.23 -13.61
N GLY A 202 1.50 -1.79 -14.20
CA GLY A 202 1.10 -2.19 -15.55
C GLY A 202 0.60 -3.63 -15.66
N LEU A 203 0.11 -4.21 -14.55
CA LEU A 203 -0.36 -5.59 -14.53
C LEU A 203 -1.64 -5.71 -15.35
N THR A 204 -1.65 -6.58 -16.36
CA THR A 204 -2.81 -6.87 -17.22
C THR A 204 -3.56 -8.10 -16.71
N ALA A 205 -4.62 -8.52 -17.40
CA ALA A 205 -5.32 -9.78 -17.13
C ALA A 205 -4.37 -11.01 -17.11
N GLU A 206 -3.23 -10.96 -17.82
CA GLU A 206 -2.20 -12.01 -17.81
C GLU A 206 -1.63 -12.28 -16.41
N ALA A 207 -1.57 -11.26 -15.54
CA ALA A 207 -1.10 -11.42 -14.17
C ALA A 207 -2.15 -12.03 -13.23
N ALA A 208 -3.42 -12.09 -13.64
CA ALA A 208 -4.53 -12.44 -12.75
C ALA A 208 -4.41 -13.84 -12.12
N PRO A 209 -3.93 -14.90 -12.81
CA PRO A 209 -3.70 -16.20 -12.18
C PRO A 209 -2.66 -16.14 -11.06
N LEU A 210 -1.58 -15.36 -11.24
CA LEU A 210 -0.55 -15.18 -10.20
C LEU A 210 -1.13 -14.43 -9.00
N LEU A 211 -1.92 -13.39 -9.27
CA LEU A 211 -2.56 -12.59 -8.21
C LEU A 211 -3.62 -13.38 -7.45
N ALA A 212 -4.36 -14.28 -8.13
CA ALA A 212 -5.27 -15.23 -7.52
C ALA A 212 -4.53 -16.23 -6.62
N ALA A 213 -3.40 -16.77 -7.09
CA ALA A 213 -2.56 -17.67 -6.30
C ALA A 213 -2.00 -16.99 -5.05
N LEU A 214 -1.70 -15.68 -5.08
CA LEU A 214 -1.32 -14.95 -3.87
C LEU A 214 -2.42 -15.02 -2.80
N ILE A 215 -3.70 -14.97 -3.18
CA ILE A 215 -4.83 -15.08 -2.25
C ILE A 215 -4.99 -16.51 -1.74
N GLN A 216 -4.96 -17.50 -2.65
CA GLN A 216 -5.35 -18.88 -2.34
C GLN A 216 -4.24 -19.71 -1.72
N GLU A 217 -3.00 -19.48 -2.14
CA GLU A 217 -1.87 -20.35 -1.82
C GLU A 217 -0.93 -19.73 -0.78
N THR A 218 -1.25 -18.54 -0.28
CA THR A 218 -0.36 -17.81 0.63
C THR A 218 -1.08 -17.17 1.83
N GLY A 219 -0.30 -16.43 2.59
CA GLY A 219 -0.72 -15.59 3.70
C GLY A 219 -1.43 -14.27 3.34
N VAL A 220 -1.40 -13.84 2.08
CA VAL A 220 -1.86 -12.51 1.67
C VAL A 220 -3.38 -12.37 1.83
N ARG A 221 -3.79 -11.43 2.68
CA ARG A 221 -5.20 -11.14 2.97
C ARG A 221 -5.64 -9.78 2.45
N GLU A 222 -4.71 -8.84 2.29
CA GLU A 222 -4.99 -7.52 1.72
C GLU A 222 -4.10 -7.30 0.50
N LEU A 223 -4.75 -7.30 -0.67
CA LEU A 223 -4.10 -7.17 -1.96
C LEU A 223 -4.58 -5.88 -2.63
N TYR A 224 -3.66 -4.93 -2.79
CA TYR A 224 -3.94 -3.61 -3.34
C TYR A 224 -3.30 -3.46 -4.71
N LEU A 225 -4.14 -3.39 -5.75
CA LEU A 225 -3.80 -3.36 -7.16
C LEU A 225 -4.29 -2.08 -7.89
N PRO A 226 -4.36 -0.88 -7.27
CA PRO A 226 -4.92 0.27 -7.96
C PRO A 226 -4.06 0.69 -9.16
N ALA A 227 -4.68 1.28 -10.18
CA ALA A 227 -4.00 1.78 -11.38
C ALA A 227 -3.20 0.70 -12.14
N ASN A 228 -3.80 -0.47 -12.35
CA ASN A 228 -3.30 -1.50 -13.27
C ASN A 228 -4.29 -1.65 -14.45
N HIS A 229 -4.23 -2.76 -15.20
CA HIS A 229 -5.03 -2.99 -16.41
C HIS A 229 -5.69 -4.38 -16.41
N LEU A 230 -6.21 -4.81 -15.26
CA LEU A 230 -6.79 -6.15 -15.10
C LEU A 230 -8.04 -6.36 -15.97
N GLY A 231 -8.84 -5.30 -16.18
CA GLY A 231 -10.11 -5.38 -16.88
C GLY A 231 -11.11 -6.34 -16.21
N ASP A 232 -12.20 -6.64 -16.91
CA ASP A 232 -13.23 -7.57 -16.43
C ASP A 232 -12.71 -9.00 -16.34
N GLU A 233 -11.92 -9.45 -17.31
CA GLU A 233 -11.36 -10.80 -17.37
C GLU A 233 -10.45 -11.11 -16.18
N GLY A 234 -9.46 -10.25 -15.92
CA GLY A 234 -8.57 -10.43 -14.77
C GLY A 234 -9.30 -10.29 -13.44
N THR A 235 -10.31 -9.42 -13.38
CA THR A 235 -11.16 -9.27 -12.19
C THR A 235 -11.99 -10.51 -11.90
N ALA A 236 -12.51 -11.19 -12.92
CA ALA A 236 -13.27 -12.43 -12.74
C ALA A 236 -12.43 -13.54 -12.11
N ILE A 237 -11.16 -13.67 -12.52
CA ILE A 237 -10.20 -14.63 -11.95
C ILE A 237 -9.93 -14.31 -10.47
N LEU A 238 -9.69 -13.04 -10.14
CA LEU A 238 -9.50 -12.61 -8.75
C LEU A 238 -10.75 -12.82 -7.89
N ALA A 239 -11.94 -12.57 -8.44
CA ALA A 239 -13.19 -12.78 -7.75
C ALA A 239 -13.39 -14.26 -7.41
N ALA A 240 -13.14 -15.17 -8.36
CA ALA A 240 -13.19 -16.61 -8.10
C ALA A 240 -12.21 -17.04 -6.99
N ALA A 241 -11.01 -16.46 -6.95
CA ALA A 241 -10.03 -16.71 -5.90
C ALA A 241 -10.51 -16.25 -4.52
N ALA A 242 -11.10 -15.06 -4.43
CA ALA A 242 -11.66 -14.52 -3.20
C ALA A 242 -12.84 -15.36 -2.67
N ALA A 243 -13.65 -15.92 -3.57
CA ALA A 243 -14.81 -16.75 -3.20
C ALA A 243 -14.42 -18.16 -2.70
N ALA A 244 -13.18 -18.61 -2.93
CA ALA A 244 -12.77 -19.99 -2.65
C ALA A 244 -12.71 -20.32 -1.15
N ASP A 245 -12.45 -19.33 -0.28
CA ASP A 245 -12.44 -19.50 1.17
C ASP A 245 -13.22 -18.36 1.87
N PRO A 246 -14.56 -18.45 1.95
CA PRO A 246 -15.39 -17.45 2.62
C PRO A 246 -15.12 -17.33 4.13
N ALA A 247 -14.46 -18.32 4.76
CA ALA A 247 -14.10 -18.24 6.17
C ALA A 247 -12.92 -17.28 6.42
N ARG A 248 -12.17 -16.94 5.37
CA ARG A 248 -11.01 -16.04 5.41
C ARG A 248 -11.16 -14.90 4.40
N PRO A 249 -12.12 -13.97 4.60
CA PRO A 249 -12.42 -12.95 3.61
C PRO A 249 -11.26 -11.97 3.40
N VAL A 250 -11.07 -11.58 2.13
CA VAL A 250 -9.96 -10.74 1.67
C VAL A 250 -10.33 -9.27 1.54
N ARG A 251 -9.31 -8.42 1.46
CA ARG A 251 -9.44 -6.97 1.22
C ARG A 251 -8.79 -6.66 -0.12
N LEU A 252 -9.60 -6.23 -1.08
CA LEU A 252 -9.18 -6.00 -2.47
C LEU A 252 -9.25 -4.51 -2.82
N GLY A 253 -8.11 -3.95 -3.21
CA GLY A 253 -8.03 -2.62 -3.81
C GLY A 253 -7.89 -2.72 -5.32
N LEU A 254 -8.93 -2.37 -6.07
CA LEU A 254 -9.02 -2.56 -7.52
C LEU A 254 -9.31 -1.24 -8.28
N SER A 255 -9.13 -0.10 -7.64
CA SER A 255 -9.38 1.23 -8.22
C SER A 255 -8.62 1.43 -9.54
N GLY A 256 -9.26 1.95 -10.59
CA GLY A 256 -8.61 2.30 -11.86
C GLY A 256 -7.95 1.13 -12.61
N ASN A 257 -8.67 0.02 -12.77
CA ASN A 257 -8.25 -1.20 -13.49
C ASN A 257 -8.99 -1.44 -14.82
N GLY A 258 -9.82 -0.49 -15.26
CA GLY A 258 -10.69 -0.68 -16.43
C GLY A 258 -11.82 -1.69 -16.20
N ILE A 259 -12.31 -1.80 -14.97
CA ILE A 259 -13.38 -2.74 -14.60
C ILE A 259 -14.73 -2.15 -15.00
N GLY A 260 -15.47 -2.89 -15.82
CA GLY A 260 -16.84 -2.59 -16.25
C GLY A 260 -17.90 -3.37 -15.46
N PRO A 261 -19.15 -3.39 -15.96
CA PRO A 261 -20.26 -4.09 -15.31
C PRO A 261 -20.04 -5.59 -15.16
N ALA A 262 -19.36 -6.26 -16.11
CA ALA A 262 -19.12 -7.70 -16.05
C ALA A 262 -18.14 -8.07 -14.93
N GLY A 263 -17.04 -7.33 -14.76
CA GLY A 263 -16.12 -7.56 -13.64
C GLY A 263 -16.76 -7.22 -12.29
N ALA A 264 -17.60 -6.19 -12.24
CA ALA A 264 -18.40 -5.89 -11.04
C ALA A 264 -19.39 -7.00 -10.68
N ARG A 265 -20.00 -7.65 -11.69
CA ARG A 265 -20.85 -8.83 -11.50
C ARG A 265 -20.05 -9.98 -10.88
N SER A 266 -18.88 -10.29 -11.41
CA SER A 266 -18.02 -11.34 -10.84
C SER A 266 -17.63 -11.06 -9.38
N LEU A 267 -17.29 -9.81 -9.06
CA LEU A 267 -17.00 -9.40 -7.68
C LEU A 267 -18.23 -9.51 -6.76
N ALA A 268 -19.42 -9.21 -7.27
CA ALA A 268 -20.66 -9.39 -6.52
C ALA A 268 -20.93 -10.88 -6.25
N ASP A 269 -20.75 -11.76 -7.24
CA ASP A 269 -20.90 -13.21 -7.04
C ASP A 269 -19.88 -13.77 -6.02
N ALA A 270 -18.73 -13.11 -5.86
CA ALA A 270 -17.69 -13.43 -4.89
C ALA A 270 -17.79 -12.68 -3.55
N LEU A 271 -18.82 -11.86 -3.32
CA LEU A 271 -18.84 -10.91 -2.19
C LEU A 271 -18.80 -11.60 -0.81
N GLY A 272 -19.25 -12.85 -0.73
CA GLY A 272 -19.15 -13.69 0.48
C GLY A 272 -17.72 -13.92 0.97
N GLY A 273 -16.71 -13.80 0.11
CA GLY A 273 -15.29 -13.89 0.45
C GLY A 273 -14.56 -12.55 0.52
N ILE A 274 -15.28 -11.41 0.50
CA ILE A 274 -14.67 -10.08 0.42
C ILE A 274 -15.09 -9.21 1.63
N GLU A 275 -14.11 -8.84 2.46
CA GLU A 275 -14.31 -7.96 3.62
C GLU A 275 -14.22 -6.48 3.23
N ALA A 276 -13.42 -6.14 2.23
CA ALA A 276 -13.33 -4.77 1.72
C ALA A 276 -13.07 -4.76 0.22
N LEU A 277 -13.81 -3.91 -0.49
CA LEU A 277 -13.73 -3.76 -1.93
C LEU A 277 -13.60 -2.28 -2.29
N ASP A 278 -12.49 -1.94 -2.95
CA ASP A 278 -12.29 -0.60 -3.51
C ASP A 278 -12.27 -0.65 -5.04
N LEU A 279 -13.33 -0.12 -5.65
CA LEU A 279 -13.47 0.02 -7.10
C LEU A 279 -13.35 1.47 -7.55
N GLY A 280 -13.01 2.39 -6.64
CA GLY A 280 -13.08 3.81 -6.91
C GLY A 280 -12.01 4.31 -7.87
N ARG A 281 -11.69 5.61 -7.74
CA ARG A 281 -10.67 6.26 -8.55
C ARG A 281 -9.28 6.09 -7.95
N ALA A 282 -8.32 5.63 -8.74
CA ALA A 282 -6.92 5.73 -8.35
C ALA A 282 -6.37 7.12 -8.68
N MET A 283 -5.69 7.75 -7.71
CA MET A 283 -5.11 9.11 -7.91
C MET A 283 -4.07 9.15 -9.03
N SER A 284 -3.46 8.00 -9.34
CA SER A 284 -2.40 7.83 -10.33
C SER A 284 -2.87 7.47 -11.74
N GLU A 285 -4.18 7.34 -12.00
CA GLU A 285 -4.74 6.95 -13.31
C GLU A 285 -4.13 7.75 -14.47
N ARG A 286 -4.18 9.08 -14.38
CA ARG A 286 -3.70 9.97 -15.45
C ARG A 286 -2.18 9.89 -15.64
N SER A 287 -1.42 9.83 -14.55
CA SER A 287 0.05 9.81 -14.60
C SER A 287 0.63 8.47 -15.09
N LEU A 288 -0.13 7.38 -14.89
CA LEU A 288 0.27 6.03 -15.25
C LEU A 288 -0.47 5.49 -16.48
N GLY A 289 -1.40 6.26 -17.06
CA GLY A 289 -2.19 5.85 -18.21
C GLY A 289 -3.15 4.69 -17.93
N SER A 290 -3.54 4.47 -16.66
CA SER A 290 -4.51 3.43 -16.32
C SER A 290 -5.94 3.88 -16.60
N THR A 291 -6.80 2.93 -16.94
CA THR A 291 -8.21 3.18 -17.25
C THR A 291 -9.03 3.18 -15.97
N GLY A 292 -9.87 4.19 -15.77
CA GLY A 292 -10.82 4.23 -14.65
C GLY A 292 -11.78 3.05 -14.69
N ASN A 293 -12.32 2.65 -13.54
CA ASN A 293 -13.42 1.68 -13.50
C ASN A 293 -14.73 2.37 -13.89
N ASP A 294 -15.57 1.70 -14.66
CA ASP A 294 -16.89 2.16 -15.07
C ASP A 294 -17.93 1.04 -14.91
N THR A 295 -18.21 0.69 -13.66
CA THR A 295 -19.11 -0.42 -13.32
C THR A 295 -20.59 -0.06 -13.44
N GLY A 296 -20.90 1.24 -13.45
CA GLY A 296 -22.24 1.79 -13.66
C GLY A 296 -23.27 1.40 -12.60
N ASP A 297 -24.54 1.69 -12.91
CA ASP A 297 -25.67 1.24 -12.10
C ASP A 297 -25.81 -0.30 -12.15
N GLU A 298 -25.43 -0.96 -13.25
CA GLU A 298 -25.50 -2.42 -13.39
C GLU A 298 -24.61 -3.14 -12.37
N GLY A 299 -23.35 -2.71 -12.23
CA GLY A 299 -22.46 -3.24 -11.19
C GLY A 299 -22.98 -2.96 -9.79
N ALA A 300 -23.59 -1.79 -9.57
CA ALA A 300 -24.24 -1.48 -8.29
C ALA A 300 -25.45 -2.37 -7.99
N TYR A 301 -26.26 -2.72 -9.00
CA TYR A 301 -27.38 -3.65 -8.81
C TYR A 301 -26.90 -5.05 -8.46
N ALA A 302 -25.82 -5.53 -9.12
CA ALA A 302 -25.20 -6.80 -8.79
C ALA A 302 -24.69 -6.82 -7.34
N LEU A 303 -23.92 -5.81 -6.95
CA LEU A 303 -23.42 -5.67 -5.58
C LEU A 303 -24.56 -5.55 -4.56
N ALA A 304 -25.64 -4.84 -4.88
CA ALA A 304 -26.81 -4.72 -4.02
C ALA A 304 -27.48 -6.09 -3.80
N ALA A 305 -27.62 -6.90 -4.84
CA ALA A 305 -28.21 -8.24 -4.73
C ALA A 305 -27.36 -9.19 -3.84
N ALA A 306 -26.03 -9.04 -3.87
CA ALA A 306 -25.10 -9.87 -3.10
C ALA A 306 -24.79 -9.35 -1.68
N LEU A 307 -25.17 -8.10 -1.36
CA LEU A 307 -24.83 -7.46 -0.10
C LEU A 307 -25.43 -8.16 1.14
N PRO A 308 -26.69 -8.63 1.13
CA PRO A 308 -27.26 -9.34 2.27
C PRO A 308 -26.47 -10.61 2.61
N GLY A 309 -26.05 -10.74 3.87
CA GLY A 309 -25.25 -11.88 4.33
C GLY A 309 -23.75 -11.82 3.99
N SER A 310 -23.29 -10.80 3.26
CA SER A 310 -21.86 -10.62 2.97
C SER A 310 -21.06 -10.15 4.19
N PRO A 311 -19.76 -10.50 4.31
CA PRO A 311 -18.87 -9.97 5.33
C PRO A 311 -18.36 -8.55 5.01
N LEU A 312 -18.92 -7.88 4.00
CA LEU A 312 -18.38 -6.65 3.47
C LEU A 312 -18.49 -5.50 4.49
N ARG A 313 -17.33 -4.96 4.87
CA ARG A 313 -17.18 -3.86 5.83
C ARG A 313 -16.89 -2.54 5.13
N ARG A 314 -16.24 -2.56 3.97
CA ARG A 314 -15.92 -1.32 3.22
C ARG A 314 -16.20 -1.51 1.74
N LEU A 315 -16.94 -0.57 1.16
CA LEU A 315 -17.23 -0.51 -0.26
C LEU A 315 -16.91 0.87 -0.80
N GLU A 316 -16.00 1.00 -1.75
CA GLU A 316 -15.64 2.26 -2.39
C GLU A 316 -16.05 2.25 -3.86
N LEU A 317 -16.95 3.17 -4.24
CA LEU A 317 -17.57 3.29 -5.57
C LEU A 317 -17.49 4.73 -6.13
N ARG A 318 -16.62 5.59 -5.59
CA ARG A 318 -16.42 6.93 -6.16
C ARG A 318 -15.85 6.81 -7.57
N HIS A 319 -16.49 7.50 -8.51
CA HIS A 319 -16.09 7.57 -9.92
C HIS A 319 -16.20 6.26 -10.71
N THR A 320 -17.18 5.42 -10.38
CA THR A 320 -17.44 4.16 -11.12
C THR A 320 -18.62 4.24 -12.10
N GLY A 321 -19.03 5.44 -12.51
CA GLY A 321 -20.27 5.62 -13.31
C GLY A 321 -21.59 5.45 -12.53
N LEU A 322 -21.53 5.18 -11.22
CA LEU A 322 -22.70 5.01 -10.36
C LEU A 322 -23.61 6.26 -10.34
N THR A 323 -24.89 6.07 -10.63
CA THR A 323 -25.91 7.13 -10.57
C THR A 323 -26.77 7.04 -9.31
N GLY A 324 -27.72 7.97 -9.18
CA GLY A 324 -28.68 7.99 -8.07
C GLY A 324 -29.57 6.75 -8.01
N ARG A 325 -29.81 6.05 -9.14
CA ARG A 325 -30.61 4.82 -9.16
C ARG A 325 -29.86 3.65 -8.52
N GLY A 326 -28.63 3.38 -8.98
CA GLY A 326 -27.78 2.35 -8.38
C GLY A 326 -27.51 2.62 -6.90
N ALA A 327 -27.22 3.88 -6.53
CA ALA A 327 -27.00 4.24 -5.12
C ALA A 327 -28.22 4.00 -4.23
N LYS A 328 -29.44 4.26 -4.73
CA LYS A 328 -30.68 3.97 -3.98
C LYS A 328 -30.94 2.47 -3.87
N CYS A 329 -30.67 1.70 -4.92
CA CYS A 329 -30.79 0.25 -4.89
C CYS A 329 -29.82 -0.36 -3.87
N LEU A 330 -28.55 0.04 -3.89
CA LEU A 330 -27.55 -0.34 -2.89
C LEU A 330 -28.02 0.00 -1.48
N LEU A 331 -28.49 1.23 -1.24
CA LEU A 331 -28.98 1.66 0.07
C LEU A 331 -30.14 0.78 0.57
N ALA A 332 -31.08 0.44 -0.31
CA ALA A 332 -32.23 -0.40 0.03
C ALA A 332 -31.83 -1.84 0.38
N ALA A 333 -30.72 -2.32 -0.18
CA ALA A 333 -30.21 -3.65 0.07
C ALA A 333 -29.36 -3.77 1.35
N VAL A 334 -28.94 -2.67 1.99
CA VAL A 334 -28.15 -2.71 3.24
C VAL A 334 -29.01 -3.26 4.38
N PRO A 335 -28.70 -4.47 4.93
CA PRO A 335 -29.44 -5.03 6.06
C PRO A 335 -29.30 -4.19 7.33
N GLN A 336 -30.23 -4.31 8.27
CA GLN A 336 -30.14 -3.59 9.55
C GLN A 336 -28.93 -4.03 10.38
N ASP A 337 -28.55 -5.29 10.29
CA ASP A 337 -27.43 -5.94 10.99
C ASP A 337 -26.13 -5.95 10.17
N SER A 338 -26.09 -5.25 9.03
CA SER A 338 -24.93 -5.21 8.14
C SER A 338 -23.61 -4.89 8.87
N PRO A 339 -22.50 -5.58 8.54
CA PRO A 339 -21.18 -5.25 9.08
C PRO A 339 -20.56 -4.01 8.41
N LEU A 340 -21.25 -3.39 7.45
CA LEU A 340 -20.74 -2.28 6.64
C LEU A 340 -20.42 -1.05 7.49
N GLU A 341 -19.21 -0.52 7.32
CA GLU A 341 -18.64 0.62 8.06
C GLU A 341 -18.39 1.82 7.16
N TYR A 342 -18.26 1.59 5.86
CA TYR A 342 -17.93 2.62 4.90
C TYR A 342 -18.54 2.32 3.53
N VAL A 343 -19.20 3.34 2.97
CA VAL A 343 -19.60 3.36 1.55
C VAL A 343 -19.12 4.67 0.92
N GLY A 344 -18.16 4.56 0.02
CA GLY A 344 -17.65 5.67 -0.78
C GLY A 344 -18.53 5.92 -1.99
N LEU A 345 -19.13 7.11 -2.07
CA LEU A 345 -20.06 7.50 -3.13
C LEU A 345 -19.58 8.74 -3.87
N GLY A 346 -19.66 8.70 -5.20
CA GLY A 346 -19.19 9.76 -6.10
C GLY A 346 -19.75 11.17 -5.79
N PRO A 347 -19.03 12.25 -6.14
CA PRO A 347 -19.43 13.62 -5.84
C PRO A 347 -20.78 14.00 -6.46
N GLY A 348 -21.15 13.44 -7.60
CA GLY A 348 -22.42 13.72 -8.32
C GLY A 348 -23.70 13.23 -7.63
N LEU A 349 -23.60 12.45 -6.54
CA LEU A 349 -24.77 11.93 -5.84
C LEU A 349 -25.33 12.92 -4.80
N PRO A 350 -26.67 13.04 -4.66
CA PRO A 350 -27.30 13.94 -3.70
C PRO A 350 -26.83 13.70 -2.26
N ARG A 351 -26.55 14.79 -1.52
CA ARG A 351 -26.12 14.72 -0.10
C ARG A 351 -27.08 13.91 0.77
N LYS A 352 -28.39 13.97 0.50
CA LYS A 352 -29.41 13.20 1.21
C LYS A 352 -29.17 11.69 1.10
N VAL A 353 -28.84 11.18 -0.09
CA VAL A 353 -28.55 9.75 -0.31
C VAL A 353 -27.31 9.34 0.51
N LYS A 354 -26.25 10.15 0.45
CA LYS A 354 -25.02 9.90 1.22
C LYS A 354 -25.27 9.85 2.73
N ARG A 355 -26.08 10.78 3.24
CA ARG A 355 -26.47 10.82 4.67
C ARG A 355 -27.31 9.60 5.08
N SER A 356 -28.18 9.11 4.21
CA SER A 356 -28.97 7.90 4.48
C SER A 356 -28.11 6.64 4.61
N PHE A 357 -26.97 6.56 3.90
CA PHE A 357 -26.00 5.50 4.14
C PHE A 357 -25.42 5.61 5.54
N THR A 358 -24.96 6.80 5.95
CA THR A 358 -24.33 7.00 7.27
C THR A 358 -25.16 6.47 8.44
N THR A 359 -26.50 6.56 8.36
CA THR A 359 -27.40 6.02 9.41
C THR A 359 -27.50 4.48 9.44
N ARG A 360 -26.98 3.80 8.42
CA ARG A 360 -26.96 2.33 8.27
C ARG A 360 -25.57 1.73 8.50
N LEU A 361 -24.54 2.55 8.68
CA LEU A 361 -23.16 2.09 8.82
C LEU A 361 -22.78 1.92 10.30
N ARG A 362 -21.97 0.89 10.57
CA ARG A 362 -21.29 0.71 11.84
C ARG A 362 -20.12 1.69 11.99
N PRO A 363 -19.68 1.99 13.22
CA PRO A 363 -18.45 2.74 13.45
C PRO A 363 -17.26 2.05 12.77
N ALA A 364 -16.48 2.82 12.02
CA ALA A 364 -15.31 2.30 11.33
C ALA A 364 -14.24 1.85 12.32
N ARG A 365 -13.71 0.64 12.15
CA ARG A 365 -12.51 0.22 12.88
C ARG A 365 -11.29 1.02 12.42
N PRO A 366 -10.33 1.30 13.32
CA PRO A 366 -9.09 1.95 12.96
C PRO A 366 -8.35 1.14 11.89
N ALA A 367 -7.58 1.83 11.05
CA ALA A 367 -6.68 1.18 10.13
C ALA A 367 -5.62 0.38 10.90
N HIS A 368 -5.08 -0.65 10.25
CA HIS A 368 -3.98 -1.41 10.82
C HIS A 368 -2.79 -0.48 11.15
N PRO A 369 -2.10 -0.64 12.30
CA PRO A 369 -1.03 0.26 12.75
C PRO A 369 0.04 0.56 11.68
N ASP A 370 0.49 -0.45 10.94
CA ASP A 370 1.47 -0.28 9.85
C ASP A 370 1.00 0.71 8.76
N LEU A 371 -0.31 0.84 8.50
CA LEU A 371 -0.87 1.84 7.57
C LEU A 371 -0.89 3.23 8.20
N GLY A 372 -1.22 3.32 9.50
CA GLY A 372 -1.20 4.58 10.24
C GLY A 372 0.21 5.14 10.40
N ALA A 373 1.19 4.26 10.58
CA ALA A 373 2.60 4.58 10.81
C ALA A 373 3.24 5.36 9.65
N ILE A 374 2.71 5.28 8.43
CA ILE A 374 3.26 5.99 7.26
C ILE A 374 2.58 7.32 6.94
N THR A 375 1.66 7.77 7.81
CA THR A 375 0.99 9.07 7.62
C THR A 375 1.96 10.19 7.97
N SER A 376 2.45 10.88 6.94
CA SER A 376 3.36 12.02 7.11
C SER A 376 2.62 13.32 7.44
N VAL A 377 3.23 14.18 8.24
CA VAL A 377 2.79 15.55 8.49
C VAL A 377 3.13 16.50 7.33
N TYR A 378 4.05 16.10 6.45
CA TYR A 378 4.50 16.88 5.30
C TYR A 378 3.69 16.53 4.03
N ARG A 379 2.95 17.52 3.52
CA ARG A 379 2.03 17.36 2.38
C ARG A 379 2.68 17.44 1.01
#